data_AF-A0A375YEC7-F1
#
_entry.id   AF-A0A375YEC7-F1
#
_cell.length_a   1.000
_cell.length_b   1.000
_cell.length_c   1.000
_cell.angle_alpha   90.00
_cell.angle_beta   90.00
_cell.angle_gamma   90.00
#
_symmetry.space_group_name_H-M   'P 1'
#
loop_
_entity.id
_entity.type
_entity.pdbx_description
1 polymer ?
#
loop_
_entity_poly.entity_id
_entity_poly.type
_entity_poly.pdbx_seq_one_letter_code
_entity_poly.pdbx_strand_id
1 'polypeptide(L)'
;MNSPAGFRPFSARWAVTAAGLTLIGIIAGVDSAPTAAAAPDPCAASEVAKTVAEVATYTGNYLEANPKANAAITAISQKPSGPESVAALTTYFDANPKVAADLQRLQQPLVTLSRTCTLPVTLPQLFGLMQAAAQAPVPPAQP
;
A
#
# COMPACT_ATOMS: atom_id res chain seq x y z
N MET A 1 52.33 -15.64 -4.16
CA MET A 1 52.40 -14.88 -2.89
C MET A 1 51.05 -14.25 -2.66
N ASN A 2 50.44 -14.19 -1.48
CA ASN A 2 50.59 -14.86 -0.19
C ASN A 2 49.23 -14.60 0.50
N SER A 3 48.80 -15.53 1.35
CA SER A 3 47.49 -15.60 2.01
C SER A 3 47.30 -14.54 3.14
N PRO A 4 46.36 -14.71 4.11
CA PRO A 4 44.94 -14.38 4.07
C PRO A 4 44.49 -13.68 5.40
N ALA A 5 43.20 -13.78 5.72
CA ALA A 5 42.58 -13.59 7.05
C ALA A 5 42.24 -12.14 7.46
N GLY A 6 41.14 -11.87 8.16
CA GLY A 6 40.38 -12.77 9.01
C GLY A 6 38.92 -12.37 9.18
N PHE A 7 38.08 -13.39 9.05
CA PHE A 7 36.80 -13.49 9.71
C PHE A 7 37.06 -13.44 11.22
N ARG A 8 36.51 -12.45 11.93
CA ARG A 8 36.54 -12.41 13.41
C ARG A 8 35.19 -12.90 13.92
N PRO A 9 35.07 -14.16 14.37
CA PRO A 9 33.89 -14.61 15.08
C PRO A 9 33.93 -14.00 16.49
N PHE A 10 33.07 -13.03 16.76
CA PHE A 10 32.76 -12.68 18.14
C PHE A 10 31.70 -13.65 18.63
N SER A 11 32.17 -14.82 19.06
CA SER A 11 31.48 -15.67 20.01
C SER A 11 31.30 -14.88 21.32
N ALA A 12 30.17 -14.22 21.46
CA ALA A 12 29.75 -13.57 22.70
C ALA A 12 28.56 -14.35 23.29
N ARG A 13 28.93 -15.30 24.14
CA ARG A 13 28.18 -15.90 25.26
C ARG A 13 26.70 -15.53 25.34
N TRP A 14 25.84 -16.48 24.97
CA TRP A 14 24.46 -16.50 25.44
C TRP A 14 24.46 -16.67 26.96
N ALA A 15 24.19 -15.58 27.68
CA ALA A 15 23.78 -15.63 29.07
C ALA A 15 22.25 -15.47 29.10
N VAL A 16 21.55 -16.58 29.28
CA VAL A 16 20.14 -16.57 29.67
C VAL A 16 20.09 -16.17 31.14
N THR A 17 19.69 -14.94 31.41
CA THR A 17 19.23 -14.51 32.73
C THR A 17 17.80 -14.00 32.56
N ALA A 18 16.87 -14.81 33.06
CA ALA A 18 15.51 -14.40 33.31
C ALA A 18 15.47 -13.33 34.42
N ALA A 19 14.50 -12.43 34.30
CA ALA A 19 14.05 -11.42 35.26
C ALA A 19 14.99 -10.22 35.51
N GLY A 20 14.55 -9.04 35.06
CA GLY A 20 15.07 -7.76 35.52
C GLY A 20 14.88 -6.65 34.48
N LEU A 21 13.88 -5.80 34.69
CA LEU A 21 13.77 -4.49 34.05
C LEU A 21 15.08 -3.71 34.18
N THR A 22 15.73 -3.39 33.06
CA THR A 22 16.73 -2.31 32.98
C THR A 22 16.50 -1.50 31.71
N LEU A 23 15.96 -0.30 31.91
CA LEU A 23 16.02 0.79 30.95
C LEU A 23 17.46 1.32 30.86
N ILE A 24 17.88 1.72 29.65
CA ILE A 24 18.58 2.98 29.26
C ILE A 24 19.53 2.70 28.08
N GLY A 25 19.35 3.44 26.97
CA GLY A 25 20.21 3.32 25.78
C GLY A 25 20.01 4.25 24.57
N ILE A 26 19.44 5.46 24.75
CA ILE A 26 19.66 6.70 23.96
C ILE A 26 19.37 6.67 22.44
N ILE A 27 18.15 7.07 22.07
CA ILE A 27 17.90 7.95 20.92
C ILE A 27 17.49 9.31 21.49
N ALA A 28 18.19 10.36 21.10
CA ALA A 28 17.91 11.72 21.51
C ALA A 28 16.46 12.08 21.15
N GLY A 29 15.64 12.36 22.17
CA GLY A 29 14.36 13.04 22.07
C GLY A 29 13.16 12.19 21.66
N VAL A 30 12.71 11.23 22.48
CA VAL A 30 11.28 10.89 22.58
C VAL A 30 10.93 10.54 24.03
N ASP A 31 9.94 11.23 24.58
CA ASP A 31 9.32 10.92 25.88
C ASP A 31 8.72 9.50 25.79
N SER A 32 9.37 8.53 26.45
CA SER A 32 8.99 7.12 26.38
C SER A 32 8.07 6.78 27.56
N ALA A 33 6.87 7.35 27.57
CA ALA A 33 5.77 6.79 28.35
C ALA A 33 5.37 5.44 27.74
N PRO A 34 4.90 4.46 28.54
CA PRO A 34 4.31 3.25 27.98
C PRO A 34 3.09 3.67 27.18
N THR A 35 3.20 3.69 25.85
CA THR A 35 2.03 3.85 25.01
C THR A 35 1.19 2.61 25.29
N ALA A 36 0.05 2.80 25.95
CA ALA A 36 -1.05 1.86 25.78
C ALA A 36 -1.18 1.70 24.27
N ALA A 37 -0.86 0.53 23.73
CA ALA A 37 -0.94 0.30 22.29
C ALA A 37 -2.39 0.58 21.91
N ALA A 38 -2.64 1.75 21.36
CA ALA A 38 -3.95 2.11 20.87
C ALA A 38 -4.30 1.03 19.85
N ALA A 39 -5.51 0.46 19.97
CA ALA A 39 -6.01 -0.40 18.92
C ALA A 39 -5.83 0.33 17.58
N PRO A 40 -5.35 -0.33 16.52
CA PRO A 40 -5.09 0.33 15.25
C PRO A 40 -6.33 1.08 14.79
N ASP A 41 -6.16 2.37 14.49
CA ASP A 41 -7.24 3.21 13.96
C ASP A 41 -7.65 2.63 12.60
N PRO A 42 -8.91 2.16 12.43
CA PRO A 42 -9.38 1.56 11.19
C PRO A 42 -9.36 2.54 10.01
N CYS A 43 -9.23 3.84 10.29
CA CYS A 43 -9.15 4.93 9.33
C CYS A 43 -7.73 5.49 9.17
N ALA A 44 -6.74 4.89 9.84
CA ALA A 44 -5.35 5.22 9.59
C ALA A 44 -4.99 4.98 8.12
N ALA A 45 -4.12 5.83 7.58
CA ALA A 45 -3.63 5.69 6.21
C ALA A 45 -3.03 4.30 5.92
N SER A 46 -2.43 3.65 6.93
CA SER A 46 -1.93 2.27 6.83
C SER A 46 -3.03 1.25 6.59
N GLU A 47 -4.19 1.37 7.26
CA GLU A 47 -5.33 0.46 7.08
C GLU A 47 -6.04 0.71 5.74
N VAL A 48 -6.11 1.98 5.31
CA VAL A 48 -6.55 2.34 3.96
C VAL A 48 -5.66 1.68 2.90
N ALA A 49 -4.34 1.78 3.05
CA ALA A 49 -3.39 1.18 2.12
C ALA A 49 -3.51 -0.36 2.10
N LYS A 50 -3.68 -1.01 3.26
CA LYS A 50 -3.92 -2.46 3.34
C LYS A 50 -5.20 -2.87 2.62
N THR A 51 -6.27 -2.10 2.79
CA THR A 51 -7.55 -2.35 2.09
C THR A 51 -7.39 -2.20 0.57
N VAL A 52 -6.63 -1.19 0.11
CA VAL A 52 -6.31 -1.03 -1.32
C VAL A 52 -5.52 -2.22 -1.84
N ALA A 53 -4.51 -2.66 -1.09
CA ALA A 53 -3.69 -3.82 -1.45
C ALA A 53 -4.55 -5.10 -1.56
N GLU A 54 -5.46 -5.32 -0.60
CA GLU A 54 -6.39 -6.45 -0.61
C GLU A 54 -7.30 -6.45 -1.84
N VAL A 55 -7.93 -5.30 -2.16
CA VAL A 55 -8.75 -5.16 -3.37
C VAL A 55 -7.94 -5.41 -4.64
N ALA A 56 -6.71 -4.91 -4.69
CA ALA A 56 -5.82 -5.16 -5.83
C ALA A 56 -5.47 -6.64 -5.97
N THR A 57 -5.16 -7.34 -4.86
CA THR A 57 -4.91 -8.78 -4.85
C THR A 57 -6.13 -9.56 -5.35
N TYR A 58 -7.33 -9.26 -4.84
CA TYR A 58 -8.54 -9.94 -5.31
C TYR A 58 -8.87 -9.65 -6.77
N THR A 59 -8.62 -8.43 -7.22
CA THR A 59 -8.76 -8.07 -8.64
C THR A 59 -7.79 -8.86 -9.50
N GLY A 60 -6.52 -8.98 -9.08
CA GLY A 60 -5.51 -9.81 -9.75
C GLY A 60 -5.97 -11.26 -9.89
N ASN A 61 -6.34 -11.89 -8.77
CA ASN A 61 -6.82 -13.28 -8.75
C ASN A 61 -8.06 -13.47 -9.66
N TYR A 62 -8.99 -12.51 -9.66
CA TYR A 62 -10.16 -12.55 -10.53
C TYR A 62 -9.75 -12.50 -12.01
N LEU A 63 -8.86 -11.59 -12.39
CA LEU A 63 -8.40 -11.46 -13.78
C LEU A 63 -7.63 -12.70 -14.22
N GLU A 64 -6.78 -13.28 -13.39
CA GLU A 64 -6.10 -14.56 -13.69
C GLU A 64 -7.09 -15.70 -13.95
N ALA A 65 -8.16 -15.78 -13.17
CA ALA A 65 -9.25 -16.74 -13.38
C ALA A 65 -10.15 -16.41 -14.59
N ASN A 66 -10.05 -15.19 -15.13
CA ASN A 66 -10.85 -14.69 -16.25
C ASN A 66 -9.94 -14.20 -17.41
N PRO A 67 -9.27 -15.11 -18.14
CA PRO A 67 -8.22 -14.75 -19.10
C PRO A 67 -8.69 -13.81 -20.23
N LYS A 68 -9.96 -13.91 -20.64
CA LYS A 68 -10.55 -12.97 -21.62
C LYS A 68 -10.66 -11.55 -21.06
N ALA A 69 -11.10 -11.42 -19.82
CA ALA A 69 -11.19 -10.12 -19.16
C ALA A 69 -9.82 -9.55 -18.88
N ASN A 70 -8.87 -10.38 -18.45
CA ASN A 70 -7.48 -9.99 -18.24
C ASN A 70 -6.85 -9.44 -19.52
N ALA A 71 -6.99 -10.15 -20.64
CA ALA A 71 -6.46 -9.71 -21.93
C ALA A 71 -7.09 -8.38 -22.39
N ALA A 72 -8.42 -8.25 -22.28
CA ALA A 72 -9.13 -7.03 -22.68
C ALA A 72 -8.73 -5.83 -21.82
N ILE A 73 -8.74 -5.99 -20.49
CA ILE A 73 -8.37 -4.91 -19.55
C ILE A 73 -6.89 -4.56 -19.71
N THR A 74 -5.99 -5.54 -19.91
CA THR A 74 -4.57 -5.29 -20.22
C THR A 74 -4.41 -4.45 -21.48
N ALA A 75 -5.11 -4.79 -22.56
CA ALA A 75 -5.07 -4.03 -23.80
C ALA A 75 -5.59 -2.59 -23.63
N ILE A 76 -6.65 -2.41 -22.82
CA ILE A 76 -7.16 -1.08 -22.48
C ILE A 76 -6.15 -0.29 -21.64
N SER A 77 -5.48 -0.93 -20.68
CA SER A 77 -4.46 -0.31 -19.81
C SER A 77 -3.20 0.12 -20.56
N GLN A 78 -2.95 -0.41 -21.75
CA GLN A 78 -1.84 0.03 -22.62
C GLN A 78 -2.14 1.32 -23.39
N LYS A 79 -3.40 1.76 -23.42
CA LYS A 79 -3.77 3.05 -24.00
C LYS A 79 -3.30 4.19 -23.08
N PRO A 80 -3.04 5.39 -23.62
CA PRO A 80 -2.78 6.56 -22.80
C PRO A 80 -3.89 6.76 -21.76
N SER A 81 -3.50 7.03 -20.52
CA SER A 81 -4.43 7.39 -19.46
C SER A 81 -5.23 8.63 -19.88
N GLY A 82 -6.56 8.56 -19.79
CA GLY A 82 -7.43 9.67 -20.16
C GLY A 82 -8.84 9.25 -20.55
N PRO A 83 -9.62 10.15 -21.16
CA PRO A 83 -11.01 9.89 -21.53
C PRO A 83 -11.17 8.69 -22.49
N GLU A 84 -10.21 8.46 -23.39
CA GLU A 84 -10.29 7.34 -24.35
C GLU A 84 -10.17 5.98 -23.67
N SER A 85 -9.22 5.80 -22.74
CA SER A 85 -9.06 4.54 -21.99
C SER A 85 -10.25 4.30 -21.06
N VAL A 86 -10.81 5.36 -20.47
CA VAL A 86 -12.06 5.27 -19.70
C VAL A 86 -13.23 4.84 -20.58
N ALA A 87 -13.42 5.45 -21.75
CA ALA A 87 -14.50 5.09 -22.67
C ALA A 87 -14.38 3.65 -23.19
N ALA A 88 -13.15 3.18 -23.47
CA ALA A 88 -12.90 1.80 -23.85
C ALA A 88 -13.25 0.82 -22.72
N LEU A 89 -12.91 1.14 -21.47
CA LEU A 89 -13.28 0.33 -20.32
C LEU A 89 -14.80 0.28 -20.10
N THR A 90 -15.48 1.42 -20.21
CA THR A 90 -16.95 1.50 -20.13
C THR A 90 -17.60 0.63 -21.21
N THR A 91 -17.17 0.78 -22.47
CA THR A 91 -17.68 -0.02 -23.59
C THR A 91 -17.49 -1.51 -23.35
N TYR A 92 -16.33 -1.90 -22.81
CA TYR A 92 -16.06 -3.29 -22.44
C TYR A 92 -17.01 -3.78 -21.34
N PHE A 93 -17.24 -3.00 -20.29
CA PHE A 93 -18.15 -3.36 -19.20
C PHE A 93 -19.62 -3.42 -19.62
N ASP A 94 -20.07 -2.54 -20.52
CA ASP A 94 -21.42 -2.59 -21.09
C ASP A 94 -21.66 -3.89 -21.87
N ALA A 95 -20.64 -4.34 -22.62
CA ALA A 95 -20.68 -5.63 -23.32
C ALA A 95 -20.48 -6.84 -22.39
N ASN A 96 -19.94 -6.63 -21.19
CA ASN A 96 -19.59 -7.69 -20.24
C ASN A 96 -20.13 -7.38 -18.83
N PRO A 97 -21.45 -7.32 -18.64
CA PRO A 97 -22.07 -6.87 -17.38
C PRO A 97 -21.73 -7.75 -16.18
N LYS A 98 -21.44 -9.05 -16.41
CA LYS A 98 -20.96 -9.94 -15.35
C LYS A 98 -19.58 -9.53 -14.84
N VAL A 99 -18.64 -9.22 -15.74
CA VAL A 99 -17.28 -8.77 -15.38
C VAL A 99 -17.35 -7.44 -14.65
N ALA A 100 -18.18 -6.52 -15.12
CA ALA A 100 -18.43 -5.24 -14.46
C ALA A 100 -18.95 -5.44 -13.03
N ALA A 101 -19.98 -6.27 -12.85
CA ALA A 101 -20.57 -6.54 -11.54
C ALA A 101 -19.61 -7.23 -10.57
N ASP A 102 -18.79 -8.17 -11.05
CA ASP A 102 -17.78 -8.83 -10.24
C ASP A 102 -16.70 -7.84 -9.79
N LEU A 103 -16.11 -7.06 -10.71
CA LEU A 103 -15.09 -6.06 -10.38
C LEU A 103 -15.64 -4.92 -9.49
N GLN A 104 -16.92 -4.57 -9.63
CA GLN A 104 -17.57 -3.62 -8.72
C GLN A 104 -17.73 -4.22 -7.31
N ARG A 105 -18.05 -5.52 -7.20
CA ARG A 105 -18.12 -6.21 -5.90
C ARG A 105 -16.76 -6.26 -5.22
N LEU A 106 -15.67 -6.46 -5.96
CA LEU A 106 -14.32 -6.47 -5.40
C LEU A 106 -13.89 -5.14 -4.78
N GLN A 107 -14.49 -4.02 -5.21
CA GLN A 107 -14.20 -2.68 -4.69
C GLN A 107 -15.01 -2.33 -3.43
N GLN A 108 -15.96 -3.17 -3.00
CA GLN A 108 -16.81 -2.90 -1.83
C GLN A 108 -16.04 -2.61 -0.53
N PRO A 109 -14.87 -3.22 -0.24
CA PRO A 109 -14.09 -2.88 0.94
C PRO A 109 -13.69 -1.39 0.96
N LEU A 110 -13.28 -0.85 -0.19
CA LEU A 110 -12.91 0.56 -0.33
C LEU A 110 -14.12 1.50 -0.19
N VAL A 111 -15.25 1.12 -0.78
CA VAL A 111 -16.50 1.90 -0.65
C VAL A 111 -16.96 1.96 0.80
N THR A 112 -16.91 0.82 1.50
CA THR A 112 -17.27 0.72 2.91
C THR A 112 -16.33 1.56 3.76
N LEU A 113 -15.02 1.45 3.55
CA LEU A 113 -14.02 2.22 4.27
C LEU A 113 -14.20 3.74 4.06
N SER A 114 -14.42 4.17 2.81
CA SER A 114 -14.64 5.58 2.49
C SER A 114 -15.86 6.17 3.23
N ARG A 115 -16.92 5.38 3.40
CA ARG A 115 -18.12 5.80 4.15
C ARG A 115 -17.87 5.82 5.65
N THR A 116 -17.26 4.76 6.20
CA THR A 116 -17.00 4.63 7.64
C THR A 116 -16.04 5.72 8.12
N CYS A 117 -15.00 6.00 7.35
CA CYS A 117 -13.94 6.94 7.74
C CYS A 117 -14.21 8.38 7.29
N THR A 118 -15.33 8.66 6.61
CA THR A 118 -15.74 9.99 6.12
C THR A 118 -14.58 10.77 5.49
N LEU A 119 -13.84 10.12 4.57
CA LEU A 119 -12.68 10.77 3.97
C LEU A 119 -13.16 11.94 3.10
N PRO A 120 -12.68 13.19 3.34
CA PRO A 120 -13.07 14.36 2.54
C PRO A 120 -12.53 14.30 1.10
N VAL A 121 -11.67 13.32 0.79
CA VAL A 121 -11.08 13.07 -0.52
C VAL A 121 -11.26 11.59 -0.89
N THR A 122 -11.69 11.34 -2.12
CA THR A 122 -11.74 9.98 -2.66
C THR A 122 -10.32 9.46 -2.92
N LEU A 123 -10.15 8.14 -2.97
CA LEU A 123 -8.85 7.53 -3.30
C LEU A 123 -8.27 8.03 -4.63
N PRO A 124 -9.04 8.10 -5.74
CA PRO A 124 -8.53 8.69 -6.98
C PRO A 124 -8.03 10.13 -6.82
N GLN A 125 -8.73 10.95 -6.04
CA GLN A 125 -8.30 12.33 -5.76
C GLN A 125 -7.00 12.35 -4.93
N LEU A 126 -6.88 11.48 -3.92
CA LEU A 126 -5.66 11.35 -3.13
C LEU A 126 -4.47 10.91 -3.99
N PHE A 127 -4.64 9.92 -4.87
CA PHE A 127 -3.61 9.50 -5.82
C PHE A 127 -3.22 10.64 -6.78
N GLY A 128 -4.20 11.41 -7.26
CA GLY A 128 -3.94 12.59 -8.09
C GLY A 128 -3.13 13.67 -7.37
N LEU A 129 -3.42 13.92 -6.09
CA LEU A 129 -2.65 14.84 -5.25
C LEU A 129 -1.22 14.33 -5.04
N MET A 130 -1.02 13.03 -4.79
CA MET A 130 0.31 12.43 -4.67
C MET A 130 1.10 12.51 -5.97
N GLN A 131 0.47 12.29 -7.12
CA GLN A 131 1.11 12.44 -8.44
C GLN A 131 1.49 13.88 -8.73
N ALA A 132 0.62 14.84 -8.39
CA ALA A 132 0.93 16.26 -8.50
C ALA A 132 2.09 16.67 -7.57
N ALA A 133 2.11 16.17 -6.33
CA ALA A 133 3.18 16.41 -5.38
C ALA A 133 4.51 15.79 -5.85
N ALA A 134 4.49 14.61 -6.46
CA ALA A 134 5.68 13.96 -7.02
C ALA A 134 6.26 14.71 -8.24
N GLN A 135 5.43 15.50 -8.93
CA GLN A 135 5.84 16.33 -10.07
C GLN A 135 6.24 17.75 -9.64
N ALA A 136 6.02 18.12 -8.38
CA ALA A 136 6.43 19.43 -7.87
C ALA A 136 7.96 19.51 -7.79
N PRO A 137 8.59 20.59 -8.24
CA PRO A 137 10.01 20.82 -8.03
C PRO A 137 10.31 20.75 -6.53
N VAL A 138 11.26 19.89 -6.13
CA VAL A 138 11.72 19.85 -4.74
C VAL A 138 12.35 21.22 -4.45
N PRO A 139 11.82 22.02 -3.51
CA PRO A 139 12.45 23.28 -3.15
C PRO A 139 13.87 22.99 -2.62
N PRO A 140 14.86 23.86 -2.89
CA PRO A 140 16.20 23.67 -2.37
C PRO A 140 16.12 23.50 -0.85
N ALA A 141 16.80 22.48 -0.33
CA ALA A 141 16.92 22.26 1.11
C ALA A 141 17.37 23.57 1.77
N GLN A 142 16.54 24.13 2.64
CA GLN A 142 16.92 25.32 3.39
C GLN A 142 18.03 24.93 4.40
N PRO A 143 19.08 25.75 4.54
CA PRO A 143 20.23 25.45 5.40
C PRO A 143 19.88 25.39 6.89
#